data_AF-A0A3A8YTH6-F1
#
_entry.id   AF-A0A3A8YTH6-F1
#
_cell.length_a   1.000
_cell.length_b   1.000
_cell.length_c   1.000
_cell.angle_alpha   90.00
_cell.angle_beta   90.00
_cell.angle_gamma   90.00
#
_symmetry.space_group_name_H-M   'P 1'
#
loop_
_entity.id
_entity.type
_entity.pdbx_description
1 polymer ?
#
loop_
_entity_poly.entity_id
_entity_poly.type
_entity_poly.pdbx_seq_one_letter_code
_entity_poly.pdbx_strand_id
1 'polypeptide(L)' 'TEPIRGDNPLLKAKNCIITPHISWAPKESRQRIMDCAVANVRAYLDGKPVNVVNMK' A
#
# COMPACT_ATOMS: atom_id res chain seq x y z
N THR A 1 -15.11 -1.09 -5.26
CA THR A 1 -13.87 -0.88 -6.04
C THR A 1 -13.27 0.45 -5.62
N GLU A 2 -11.98 0.62 -5.86
CA GLU A 2 -11.31 1.91 -5.72
C GLU A 2 -11.00 2.48 -7.12
N PRO A 3 -11.15 3.80 -7.34
CA PRO A 3 -11.76 4.78 -6.44
C PRO A 3 -13.24 4.44 -6.15
N ILE A 4 -13.74 4.93 -5.00
CA ILE A 4 -15.15 4.70 -4.65
C ILE A 4 -16.05 5.35 -5.70
N ARG A 5 -17.07 4.62 -6.15
CA ARG A 5 -18.07 5.15 -7.07
C ARG A 5 -19.01 6.12 -6.36
N GLY A 6 -19.47 7.16 -7.06
CA GLY A 6 -20.39 8.15 -6.48
C GLY A 6 -21.78 7.60 -6.11
N ASP A 7 -22.17 6.46 -6.68
CA ASP A 7 -23.41 5.74 -6.37
C ASP A 7 -23.24 4.70 -5.24
N ASN A 8 -22.09 4.66 -4.57
CA ASN A 8 -21.85 3.69 -3.50
C ASN A 8 -22.75 3.98 -2.29
N PRO A 9 -23.57 3.01 -1.83
CA PRO A 9 -24.52 3.21 -0.73
C PRO A 9 -23.85 3.59 0.60
N LEU A 10 -22.57 3.22 0.80
CA LEU A 10 -21.83 3.56 2.01
C LEU A 10 -21.56 5.06 2.14
N LEU A 11 -21.56 5.82 1.04
CA LEU A 11 -21.43 7.29 1.09
C LEU A 11 -22.62 7.98 1.78
N LYS A 12 -23.76 7.29 1.92
CA LYS A 12 -24.97 7.80 2.58
C LYS A 12 -25.24 7.10 3.91
N ALA A 13 -24.41 6.15 4.33
CA ALA A 13 -24.62 5.38 5.55
C ALA A 13 -24.42 6.25 6.80
N LYS A 14 -25.31 6.09 7.79
CA LYS A 14 -25.14 6.75 9.09
C LYS A 14 -23.91 6.19 9.81
N ASN A 15 -23.23 7.02 10.58
CA ASN A 15 -22.08 6.64 11.42
C ASN A 15 -20.90 6.04 10.63
N CYS A 16 -20.70 6.46 9.38
CA CYS A 16 -19.59 6.01 8.54
C CYS A 16 -18.65 7.19 8.20
N ILE A 17 -17.37 7.07 8.55
CA ILE A 17 -16.31 7.99 8.10
C ILE A 17 -15.41 7.19 7.15
N ILE A 18 -15.33 7.64 5.90
CA ILE A 18 -14.55 6.97 4.86
C ILE A 18 -13.32 7.82 4.56
N THR A 19 -12.15 7.19 4.57
CA THR A 19 -10.90 7.81 4.13
C THR A 19 -10.43 7.12 2.85
N PRO A 20 -9.91 7.85 1.84
CA PRO A 20 -9.63 7.31 0.52
C PRO A 20 -8.32 6.51 0.48
N HIS A 21 -8.29 5.34 1.14
CA HIS A 21 -7.13 4.45 1.21
C HIS A 21 -5.84 5.19 1.60
N ILE A 22 -5.94 6.11 2.57
CA ILE A 22 -4.86 7.05 2.89
C ILE A 22 -4.19 6.78 4.24
N SER A 23 -4.59 5.73 4.95
CA SER A 23 -4.03 5.37 6.26
C SER A 23 -2.52 5.10 6.23
N TRP A 24 -2.00 4.60 5.10
CA TRP A 24 -0.58 4.30 4.92
C TRP A 24 0.26 5.51 4.46
N ALA A 25 -0.38 6.62 4.11
CA ALA A 25 0.26 7.72 3.41
C ALA A 25 0.91 8.83 4.27
N PRO A 26 1.29 8.67 5.56
CA PRO A 26 2.25 9.61 6.17
C PRO A 26 3.56 9.70 5.37
N LYS A 27 4.22 10.86 5.38
CA LYS A 27 5.46 11.10 4.59
C LYS A 27 6.54 10.08 4.94
N GLU A 28 6.71 9.79 6.22
CA GLU A 28 7.70 8.88 6.79
C GLU A 28 7.41 7.43 6.37
N SER A 29 6.13 7.03 6.36
CA SER A 29 5.72 5.71 5.88
C SER A 29 6.03 5.53 4.40
N ARG A 30 5.72 6.53 3.56
CA ARG A 30 6.04 6.48 2.12
C ARG A 30 7.54 6.40 1.87
N GLN A 31 8.34 7.17 2.62
CA GLN A 31 9.81 7.10 2.52
C GLN A 31 10.31 5.68 2.84
N ARG A 32 9.90 5.11 3.97
CA ARG A 32 10.30 3.75 4.36
C ARG A 32 9.88 2.68 3.36
N ILE A 33 8.67 2.78 2.80
CA ILE A 33 8.19 1.84 1.79
C ILE A 33 9.07 1.91 0.54
N MET A 34 9.42 3.12 0.10
CA MET A 34 10.30 3.29 -1.07
C MET A 34 11.71 2.77 -0.81
N ASP A 35 12.28 3.08 0.35
CA ASP A 35 13.61 2.60 0.73
C ASP A 35 13.65 1.06 0.77
N CYS A 36 12.62 0.43 1.34
CA CYS A 36 12.47 -1.03 1.37
C CYS A 36 12.32 -1.63 -0.02
N ALA A 37 11.47 -1.04 -0.89
CA ALA A 37 11.27 -1.51 -2.24
C ALA A 37 12.57 -1.48 -3.07
N VAL A 38 13.32 -0.37 -2.97
CA VAL A 38 14.61 -0.23 -3.64
C VAL A 38 15.63 -1.24 -3.08
N ALA A 39 15.67 -1.44 -1.76
CA ALA A 39 16.55 -2.42 -1.13
C ALA A 39 16.24 -3.85 -1.59
N ASN A 40 14.96 -4.22 -1.70
CA ASN A 40 14.55 -5.53 -2.22
C ASN A 40 15.03 -5.75 -3.67
N VAL A 41 14.92 -4.72 -4.54
CA VAL A 41 15.39 -4.80 -5.93
C VAL A 41 16.91 -4.95 -5.99
N ARG A 42 17.67 -4.18 -5.19
CA ARG A 42 19.13 -4.32 -5.12
C ARG A 42 19.53 -5.74 -4.69
N ALA A 43 18.92 -6.24 -3.62
CA ALA A 43 19.19 -7.57 -3.10
C ALA A 43 18.89 -8.68 -4.12
N TYR A 44 17.83 -8.50 -4.92
CA TYR A 44 17.52 -9.39 -6.04
C TYR A 44 18.62 -9.38 -7.13
N LEU A 45 19.07 -8.19 -7.54
CA LEU A 45 20.15 -8.04 -8.53
C LEU A 45 21.48 -8.62 -8.04
N ASP A 46 21.73 -8.59 -6.73
CA ASP A 46 22.90 -9.19 -6.07
C ASP A 46 22.78 -10.71 -5.88
N GLY A 47 21.70 -11.34 -6.37
CA GLY A 47 21.46 -12.78 -6.24
C GLY A 47 21.04 -13.24 -4.85
N LYS A 48 20.67 -12.31 -3.96
CA LYS A 48 20.27 -12.56 -2.56
C LYS A 48 18.88 -11.97 -2.28
N PRO A 49 17.82 -12.42 -2.96
CA PRO A 49 16.49 -11.83 -2.79
C PRO A 49 16.01 -11.95 -1.34
N VAL A 50 15.42 -10.87 -0.83
CA VAL A 50 14.83 -10.78 0.50
C VAL A 50 13.33 -10.52 0.41
N ASN A 51 12.59 -10.78 1.50
CA ASN A 51 11.14 -10.58 1.57
C ASN A 51 10.34 -11.29 0.45
N VAL A 52 10.81 -12.48 0.02
CA VAL A 52 10.16 -13.29 -1.02
C VAL A 52 8.88 -13.91 -0.49
N VAL A 53 7.75 -13.68 -1.17
CA VAL A 53 6.41 -14.13 -0.72
C VAL A 53 5.89 -15.39 -1.42
N ASN A 54 6.67 -15.94 -2.35
CA ASN A 54 6.29 -17.07 -3.20
C ASN A 54 7.43 -18.09 -3.40
N MET A 55 8.25 -18.29 -2.38
CA MET A 55 9.24 -19.38 -2.38
C MET A 55 8.48 -20.71 -2.58
N LYS A 56 8.77 -21.40 -3.68
CA LYS A 56 8.33 -22.76 -3.94
C LYS A 56 9.40 -23.73 -3.48
#